data_AF-A0A845EVD5-F1
#
_entry.id   AF-A0A845EVD5-F1
#
_cell.length_a   1.000
_cell.length_b   1.000
_cell.length_c   1.000
_cell.angle_alpha   90.00
_cell.angle_beta   90.00
_cell.angle_gamma   90.00
#
_symmetry.space_group_name_H-M   'P 1'
#
loop_
_entity.id
_entity.type
_entity.pdbx_description
1 polymer ?
#
loop_
_entity_poly.entity_id
_entity_poly.type
_entity_poly.pdbx_seq_one_letter_code
_entity_poly.pdbx_strand_id
1 'polypeptide(L)'
;MPSFNPLRRLFFVSERIAYFDNSKAILILLVVGGHLLTPFINDSRFIYSLYHVIFIFHMPAFIFLAGYFTRKASGTKYFWKVFTTFLLPYVIFQVVYSIYYTNLYQKSFAIEFLTPRWAMWFLLCIAAYKLISPILLKMKTSILLPLSIGAGLVVGYFDVERFLSLDRLFVFLPFFVLGMVMGRKKKPIRFPYMKWIAPVVLGGLFLLFYLYKIEGLADLLYGTFVYESNTDLLIRLTYYIGTPIVMFLFFSVIPEGPIVFTPLGSRTFAIYLFHGFVIKWFLEQQSSEVIATMWGIPFILIFTLFVSTVFAMPFFSKLLAFDQWLPSPDKLTSARR
;
A
#
# COMPACT_ATOMS: atom_id res chain seq x y z
N MET A 1 -3.03 -28.98 -37.64
CA MET A 1 -3.12 -27.65 -37.02
C MET A 1 -3.73 -27.81 -35.64
N PRO A 2 -3.02 -27.53 -34.53
CA PRO A 2 -3.62 -27.61 -33.21
C PRO A 2 -4.59 -26.44 -33.03
N SER A 3 -5.81 -26.76 -32.62
CA SER A 3 -6.92 -25.82 -32.42
C SER A 3 -6.53 -24.67 -31.48
N PHE A 4 -6.63 -23.44 -31.99
CA PHE A 4 -6.60 -22.22 -31.18
C PHE A 4 -7.83 -22.19 -30.27
N ASN A 5 -7.68 -22.63 -29.01
CA ASN A 5 -8.72 -22.47 -28.00
C ASN A 5 -8.44 -21.22 -27.15
N PRO A 6 -9.10 -20.07 -27.40
CA PRO A 6 -8.84 -18.82 -26.68
C PRO A 6 -9.15 -18.91 -25.18
N LEU A 7 -9.96 -19.88 -24.74
CA LEU A 7 -10.33 -20.07 -23.33
C LEU A 7 -9.21 -20.69 -22.49
N ARG A 8 -8.25 -21.42 -23.08
CA ARG A 8 -7.12 -21.99 -22.33
C ARG A 8 -6.14 -20.93 -21.81
N ARG A 9 -6.10 -19.72 -22.39
CA ARG A 9 -5.30 -18.60 -21.86
C ARG A 9 -5.92 -17.92 -20.64
N LEU A 10 -7.22 -18.10 -20.39
CA LEU A 10 -7.92 -17.47 -19.27
C LEU A 10 -7.68 -18.17 -17.92
N PHE A 11 -7.14 -19.40 -17.92
CA PHE A 11 -7.01 -20.22 -16.71
C PHE A 11 -5.57 -20.63 -16.34
N PHE A 12 -4.56 -20.29 -17.15
CA PHE A 12 -3.15 -20.50 -16.80
C PHE A 12 -2.55 -19.22 -16.24
N VAL A 13 -2.88 -18.93 -14.99
CA VAL A 13 -2.12 -17.97 -14.18
C VAL A 13 -0.81 -18.66 -13.81
N SER A 14 0.34 -18.17 -14.31
CA SER A 14 1.64 -18.72 -13.87
C SER A 14 1.79 -18.54 -12.37
N GLU A 15 2.46 -19.46 -11.67
CA GLU A 15 2.70 -19.35 -10.22
C GLU A 15 3.35 -18.01 -9.83
N ARG A 16 4.24 -17.50 -10.67
CA ARG A 16 4.82 -16.16 -10.48
C ARG A 16 3.76 -15.06 -10.47
N ILE A 17 2.73 -15.16 -11.33
CA ILE A 17 1.62 -14.20 -11.37
C ILE A 17 0.76 -14.35 -10.12
N ALA A 18 0.35 -15.58 -9.82
CA ALA A 18 -0.48 -15.88 -8.66
C ALA A 18 0.17 -15.35 -7.38
N TYR A 19 1.47 -15.56 -7.20
CA TYR A 19 2.22 -15.04 -6.04
C TYR A 19 2.12 -13.51 -5.87
N PHE A 20 2.26 -12.72 -6.94
CA PHE A 20 2.17 -11.26 -6.85
C PHE A 20 0.73 -10.77 -6.66
N ASP A 21 -0.23 -11.45 -7.27
CA ASP A 21 -1.65 -11.15 -7.06
C ASP A 21 -2.06 -11.53 -5.63
N ASN A 22 -1.62 -12.65 -5.09
CA ASN A 22 -1.81 -13.04 -3.68
C ASN A 22 -1.21 -12.00 -2.74
N SER A 23 0.01 -11.53 -3.03
CA SER A 23 0.66 -10.47 -2.25
C SER A 23 -0.21 -9.21 -2.23
N LYS A 24 -0.66 -8.74 -3.39
CA LYS A 24 -1.53 -7.55 -3.51
C LYS A 24 -2.89 -7.77 -2.84
N ALA A 25 -3.47 -8.96 -2.96
CA ALA A 25 -4.76 -9.32 -2.37
C ALA A 25 -4.70 -9.25 -0.85
N ILE A 26 -3.69 -9.87 -0.23
CA ILE A 26 -3.54 -9.83 1.22
C ILE A 26 -3.23 -8.40 1.68
N LEU A 27 -2.34 -7.68 0.99
CA LEU A 27 -2.04 -6.29 1.34
C LEU A 27 -3.26 -5.37 1.25
N ILE A 28 -4.13 -5.51 0.24
CA ILE A 28 -5.32 -4.65 0.14
C ILE A 28 -6.34 -4.98 1.23
N LEU A 29 -6.48 -6.26 1.61
CA LEU A 29 -7.31 -6.66 2.75
C LEU A 29 -6.78 -6.05 4.05
N LEU A 30 -5.45 -6.03 4.24
CA LEU A 30 -4.81 -5.39 5.39
C LEU A 30 -5.04 -3.87 5.42
N VAL A 31 -5.03 -3.19 4.27
CA VAL A 31 -5.36 -1.75 4.17
C VAL A 31 -6.80 -1.51 4.62
N VAL A 32 -7.76 -2.24 4.05
CA VAL A 32 -9.19 -2.06 4.33
C VAL A 32 -9.49 -2.37 5.81
N GLY A 33 -8.98 -3.49 6.33
CA GLY A 33 -9.14 -3.85 7.75
C GLY A 33 -8.40 -2.90 8.68
N GLY A 34 -7.20 -2.45 8.31
CA GLY A 34 -6.42 -1.49 9.08
C GLY A 34 -7.12 -0.15 9.29
N HIS A 35 -7.87 0.30 8.28
CA HIS A 35 -8.68 1.52 8.38
C HIS A 35 -9.86 1.40 9.35
N LEU A 36 -10.42 0.20 9.53
CA LEU A 36 -11.44 -0.06 10.56
C LEU A 36 -10.83 -0.05 11.96
N LEU A 37 -9.59 -0.52 12.12
CA LEU A 37 -8.88 -0.51 13.41
C LEU A 37 -8.51 0.90 13.88
N THR A 38 -8.28 1.83 12.93
CA THR A 38 -7.63 3.13 13.20
C THR A 38 -8.31 3.96 14.30
N PRO A 39 -9.65 4.12 14.34
CA PRO A 39 -10.29 4.90 15.41
C PRO A 39 -10.21 4.24 16.78
N PHE A 40 -10.05 2.91 16.83
CA PHE A 40 -10.16 2.10 18.04
C PHE A 40 -8.79 1.67 18.61
N ILE A 41 -7.69 2.20 18.07
CA ILE A 41 -6.32 1.83 18.49
C ILE A 41 -6.06 2.06 19.98
N ASN A 42 -6.79 2.99 20.60
CA ASN A 42 -6.62 3.30 22.02
C ASN A 42 -7.56 2.52 22.94
N ASP A 43 -8.62 1.95 22.40
CA ASP A 43 -9.69 1.29 23.16
C ASP A 43 -9.31 -0.14 23.58
N SER A 44 -8.42 -0.79 22.83
CA SER A 44 -7.97 -2.15 23.12
C SER A 44 -6.49 -2.34 22.82
N ARG A 45 -5.76 -2.96 23.77
CA ARG A 45 -4.36 -3.36 23.55
C ARG A 45 -4.22 -4.33 22.38
N PHE A 46 -5.21 -5.20 22.17
CA PHE A 46 -5.21 -6.10 21.03
C PHE A 46 -5.30 -5.35 19.70
N ILE A 47 -6.22 -4.38 19.60
CA ILE A 47 -6.38 -3.53 18.41
C ILE A 47 -5.12 -2.69 18.18
N TYR A 48 -4.57 -2.10 19.24
CA TYR A 48 -3.29 -1.38 19.21
C TYR A 48 -2.18 -2.25 18.60
N SER A 49 -1.97 -3.45 19.12
CA SER A 49 -0.92 -4.36 18.64
C SER A 49 -1.14 -4.79 17.20
N LEU A 50 -2.38 -5.17 16.86
CA LEU A 50 -2.73 -5.61 15.51
C LEU A 50 -2.52 -4.47 14.49
N TYR A 51 -2.98 -3.27 14.81
CA TYR A 51 -2.77 -2.08 14.00
C TYR A 51 -1.28 -1.85 13.74
N HIS A 52 -0.44 -1.81 14.77
CA HIS A 52 0.99 -1.50 14.60
C HIS A 52 1.74 -2.60 13.84
N VAL A 53 1.46 -3.88 14.06
CA VAL A 53 2.05 -4.97 13.27
C VAL A 53 1.70 -4.84 11.79
N ILE A 54 0.44 -4.52 11.47
CA ILE A 54 0.00 -4.31 10.08
C ILE A 54 0.67 -3.06 9.48
N PHE A 55 0.66 -1.94 10.23
CA PHE A 55 1.12 -0.63 9.78
C PHE A 55 2.64 -0.55 9.55
N ILE A 56 3.42 -1.44 10.17
CA ILE A 56 4.87 -1.53 9.92
C ILE A 56 5.17 -1.82 8.45
N PHE A 57 4.45 -2.72 7.79
CA PHE A 57 4.88 -3.24 6.49
C PHE A 57 3.89 -3.08 5.36
N HIS A 58 2.57 -2.92 5.59
CA HIS A 58 1.61 -3.04 4.50
C HIS A 58 1.77 -1.94 3.40
N MET A 59 1.90 -0.65 3.78
CA MET A 59 2.19 0.42 2.82
C MET A 59 3.60 0.32 2.23
N PRO A 60 4.67 0.12 3.04
CA PRO A 60 6.00 -0.16 2.51
C PRO A 60 6.04 -1.31 1.50
N ALA A 61 5.29 -2.39 1.72
CA ALA A 61 5.20 -3.53 0.82
C ALA A 61 4.51 -3.16 -0.51
N PHE A 62 3.41 -2.40 -0.49
CA PHE A 62 2.79 -1.89 -1.72
C PHE A 62 3.74 -0.98 -2.51
N ILE A 63 4.41 -0.07 -1.81
CA ILE A 63 5.37 0.88 -2.41
C ILE A 63 6.59 0.12 -2.98
N PHE A 64 7.08 -0.87 -2.25
CA PHE A 64 8.13 -1.78 -2.71
C PHE A 64 7.72 -2.54 -3.97
N LEU A 65 6.52 -3.12 -4.02
CA LEU A 65 6.00 -3.78 -5.23
C LEU A 65 5.91 -2.81 -6.40
N ALA A 66 5.40 -1.59 -6.17
CA ALA A 66 5.36 -0.54 -7.19
C ALA A 66 6.75 -0.21 -7.74
N GLY A 67 7.78 -0.18 -6.88
CA GLY A 67 9.18 -0.07 -7.24
C GLY A 67 9.69 -1.28 -8.03
N TYR A 68 9.43 -2.49 -7.55
CA TYR A 68 9.87 -3.77 -8.12
C TYR A 68 9.41 -3.97 -9.56
N PHE A 69 8.22 -3.50 -9.90
CA PHE A 69 7.69 -3.55 -11.27
C PHE A 69 8.04 -2.32 -12.13
N THR A 70 8.80 -1.37 -11.61
CA THR A 70 9.25 -0.20 -12.39
C THR A 70 10.31 -0.62 -13.41
N ARG A 71 10.17 -0.15 -14.65
CA ARG A 71 11.03 -0.46 -15.79
C ARG A 71 11.42 0.82 -16.51
N LYS A 72 12.46 0.76 -17.35
CA LYS A 72 12.87 1.87 -18.21
C LYS A 72 11.70 2.25 -19.12
N ALA A 73 11.21 3.47 -18.92
CA ALA A 73 10.21 4.14 -19.74
C ALA A 73 10.44 5.65 -19.60
N SER A 74 10.27 6.41 -20.66
CA SER A 74 10.50 7.86 -20.66
C SER A 74 9.74 8.53 -21.81
N GLY A 75 9.70 9.87 -21.80
CA GLY A 75 9.05 10.68 -22.84
C GLY A 75 7.53 10.83 -22.65
N THR A 76 6.91 11.53 -23.58
CA THR A 76 5.51 12.01 -23.51
C THR A 76 4.50 10.88 -23.32
N LYS A 77 4.67 9.75 -24.02
CA LYS A 77 3.79 8.58 -23.86
C LYS A 77 3.81 8.00 -22.45
N TYR A 78 4.99 7.98 -21.81
CA TYR A 78 5.13 7.51 -20.44
C TYR A 78 4.50 8.50 -19.46
N PHE A 79 4.75 9.80 -19.64
CA PHE A 79 4.12 10.86 -18.84
C PHE A 79 2.59 10.75 -18.87
N TRP A 80 1.99 10.69 -20.06
CA TRP A 80 0.53 10.55 -20.19
C TRP A 80 0.00 9.28 -19.56
N LYS A 81 0.74 8.16 -19.67
CA LYS A 81 0.37 6.93 -18.97
C LYS A 81 0.35 7.13 -17.46
N VAL A 82 1.37 7.75 -16.88
CA VAL A 82 1.41 8.03 -15.43
C VAL A 82 0.29 8.99 -15.04
N PHE A 83 0.06 10.03 -15.84
CA PHE A 83 -1.00 11.00 -15.65
C PHE A 83 -2.38 10.32 -15.61
N THR A 84 -2.76 9.59 -16.66
CA THR A 84 -4.08 8.95 -16.75
C THR A 84 -4.27 7.82 -15.74
N THR A 85 -3.20 7.18 -15.28
CA THR A 85 -3.28 6.05 -14.34
C THR A 85 -3.33 6.51 -12.88
N PHE A 86 -2.69 7.63 -12.53
CA PHE A 86 -2.56 8.06 -11.12
C PHE A 86 -3.05 9.48 -10.87
N LEU A 87 -2.56 10.47 -11.62
CA LEU A 87 -2.87 11.88 -11.37
C LEU A 87 -4.32 12.23 -11.72
N LEU A 88 -4.84 11.69 -12.84
CA LEU A 88 -6.21 11.91 -13.23
C LEU A 88 -7.19 11.26 -12.23
N PRO A 89 -7.04 9.97 -11.84
CA PRO A 89 -7.81 9.40 -10.74
C PRO A 89 -7.66 10.17 -9.43
N TYR A 90 -6.46 10.64 -9.09
CA TYR A 90 -6.25 11.48 -7.90
C TYR A 90 -7.15 12.73 -7.93
N VAL A 91 -7.14 13.51 -9.01
CA VAL A 91 -7.95 14.73 -9.13
C VAL A 91 -9.45 14.40 -9.07
N ILE A 92 -9.90 13.39 -9.81
CA ILE A 92 -11.31 12.97 -9.83
C ILE A 92 -11.75 12.55 -8.44
N PHE A 93 -11.03 11.63 -7.79
CA PHE A 93 -11.42 11.13 -6.49
C PHE A 93 -11.24 12.16 -5.38
N GLN A 94 -10.27 13.08 -5.47
CA GLN A 94 -10.15 14.20 -4.53
C GLN A 94 -11.43 15.07 -4.54
N VAL A 95 -12.01 15.35 -5.71
CA VAL A 95 -13.29 16.07 -5.82
C VAL A 95 -14.44 15.22 -5.27
N VAL A 96 -14.56 13.96 -5.70
CA VAL A 96 -15.63 13.05 -5.25
C VAL A 96 -15.61 12.87 -3.73
N TYR A 97 -14.43 12.65 -3.13
CA TYR A 97 -14.27 12.56 -1.67
C TYR A 97 -14.59 13.88 -0.97
N SER A 98 -14.26 15.04 -1.57
CA SER A 98 -14.60 16.33 -0.98
C SER A 98 -16.11 16.54 -0.90
N ILE A 99 -16.84 16.27 -2.01
CA ILE A 99 -18.31 16.32 -2.01
C ILE A 99 -18.88 15.32 -1.00
N TYR A 100 -18.37 14.09 -1.02
CA TYR A 100 -18.82 13.04 -0.12
C TYR A 100 -18.64 13.41 1.35
N TYR A 101 -17.47 13.93 1.73
CA TYR A 101 -17.18 14.33 3.11
C TYR A 101 -18.01 15.54 3.56
N THR A 102 -18.23 16.52 2.69
CA THR A 102 -19.14 17.65 2.99
C THR A 102 -20.52 17.14 3.40
N ASN A 103 -21.08 16.19 2.66
CA ASN A 103 -22.39 15.60 2.96
C ASN A 103 -22.36 14.68 4.19
N LEU A 104 -21.35 13.83 4.32
CA LEU A 104 -21.24 12.88 5.43
C LEU A 104 -21.05 13.60 6.77
N TYR A 105 -20.20 14.63 6.81
CA TYR A 105 -19.82 15.36 8.03
C TYR A 105 -20.65 16.62 8.28
N GLN A 106 -21.61 16.96 7.40
CA GLN A 106 -22.39 18.20 7.47
C GLN A 106 -21.50 19.45 7.60
N LYS A 107 -20.39 19.49 6.85
CA LYS A 107 -19.43 20.61 6.83
C LYS A 107 -19.54 21.40 5.54
N SER A 108 -19.04 22.63 5.52
CA SER A 108 -18.94 23.42 4.30
C SER A 108 -18.07 22.73 3.25
N PHE A 109 -18.38 22.99 1.98
CA PHE A 109 -17.60 22.45 0.88
C PHE A 109 -16.26 23.17 0.77
N ALA A 110 -15.18 22.40 0.82
CA ALA A 110 -13.82 22.87 0.57
C ALA A 110 -13.07 21.82 -0.25
N ILE A 111 -12.40 22.25 -1.32
CA ILE A 111 -11.48 21.39 -2.07
C ILE A 111 -10.07 21.93 -1.90
N GLU A 112 -9.20 21.07 -1.37
CA GLU A 112 -7.78 21.33 -1.28
C GLU A 112 -7.06 20.31 -2.16
N PHE A 113 -6.69 20.70 -3.39
CA PHE A 113 -6.02 19.77 -4.32
C PHE A 113 -4.58 19.42 -3.90
N LEU A 114 -3.98 20.24 -3.05
CA LEU A 114 -2.59 20.11 -2.64
C LEU A 114 -2.45 19.33 -1.33
N THR A 115 -3.52 19.14 -0.56
CA THR A 115 -3.52 18.33 0.67
C THR A 115 -4.37 17.08 0.42
N PRO A 116 -3.74 15.94 0.06
CA PRO A 116 -4.48 14.75 -0.36
C PRO A 116 -5.35 14.22 0.79
N ARG A 117 -6.63 13.93 0.50
CA ARG A 117 -7.55 13.42 1.52
C ARG A 117 -7.31 11.93 1.79
N TRP A 118 -7.18 11.57 3.06
CA TRP A 118 -7.22 10.21 3.62
C TRP A 118 -6.42 9.14 2.86
N ALA A 119 -6.98 8.50 1.82
CA ALA A 119 -6.28 7.48 1.03
C ALA A 119 -5.42 8.09 -0.10
N MET A 120 -5.78 9.28 -0.62
CA MET A 120 -5.28 9.83 -1.89
C MET A 120 -3.77 10.11 -1.91
N TRP A 121 -3.12 10.24 -0.75
CA TRP A 121 -1.68 10.47 -0.67
C TRP A 121 -0.89 9.38 -1.40
N PHE A 122 -1.37 8.14 -1.36
CA PHE A 122 -0.67 7.01 -1.96
C PHE A 122 -0.61 7.14 -3.49
N LEU A 123 -1.70 7.56 -4.16
CA LEU A 123 -1.69 7.83 -5.61
C LEU A 123 -0.69 8.91 -5.97
N LEU A 124 -0.66 9.99 -5.19
CA LEU A 124 0.23 11.12 -5.41
C LEU A 124 1.69 10.70 -5.26
N CYS A 125 2.02 9.93 -4.20
CA CYS A 125 3.35 9.35 -4.02
C CYS A 125 3.74 8.43 -5.18
N ILE A 126 2.88 7.49 -5.58
CA ILE A 126 3.16 6.59 -6.70
C ILE A 126 3.34 7.37 -8.00
N ALA A 127 2.51 8.39 -8.27
CA ALA A 127 2.66 9.24 -9.44
C ALA A 127 4.04 9.91 -9.46
N ALA A 128 4.43 10.56 -8.36
CA ALA A 128 5.73 11.22 -8.23
C ALA A 128 6.90 10.24 -8.42
N TYR A 129 6.83 9.08 -7.75
CA TYR A 129 7.82 8.02 -7.90
C TYR A 129 7.93 7.50 -9.33
N LYS A 130 6.82 7.35 -10.05
CA LYS A 130 6.83 6.93 -11.46
C LYS A 130 7.41 8.03 -12.34
N LEU A 131 7.03 9.30 -12.14
CA LEU A 131 7.58 10.43 -12.90
C LEU A 131 9.09 10.59 -12.73
N ILE A 132 9.63 10.42 -11.51
CA ILE A 132 11.07 10.54 -11.24
C ILE A 132 11.84 9.25 -11.56
N SER A 133 11.16 8.11 -11.68
CA SER A 133 11.81 6.82 -11.95
C SER A 133 12.75 6.77 -13.16
N PRO A 134 12.52 7.47 -14.30
CA PRO A 134 13.43 7.45 -15.44
C PRO A 134 14.82 8.03 -15.10
N ILE A 135 14.87 8.96 -14.15
CA ILE A 135 16.11 9.56 -13.62
C ILE A 135 16.75 8.56 -12.65
N LEU A 136 15.99 8.07 -11.67
CA LEU A 136 16.48 7.10 -10.69
C LEU A 136 17.01 5.82 -11.36
N LEU A 137 16.45 5.44 -12.52
CA LEU A 137 16.85 4.28 -13.32
C LEU A 137 18.27 4.36 -13.89
N LYS A 138 18.82 5.58 -14.03
CA LYS A 138 20.17 5.82 -14.54
C LYS A 138 21.22 5.85 -13.43
N MET A 139 20.82 6.06 -12.18
CA MET A 139 21.73 6.18 -11.03
C MET A 139 22.29 4.81 -10.59
N LYS A 140 23.55 4.79 -10.14
CA LYS A 140 24.18 3.61 -9.53
C LYS A 140 23.50 3.26 -8.21
N THR A 141 23.30 1.96 -7.94
CA THR A 141 22.66 1.47 -6.71
C THR A 141 23.36 1.98 -5.43
N SER A 142 24.69 2.10 -5.45
CA SER A 142 25.49 2.59 -4.31
C SER A 142 25.19 4.04 -3.93
N ILE A 143 24.69 4.86 -4.85
CA ILE A 143 24.30 6.25 -4.59
C ILE A 143 22.81 6.34 -4.30
N LEU A 144 22.01 5.62 -5.08
CA LEU A 144 20.56 5.73 -5.05
C LEU A 144 19.95 5.33 -3.69
N LEU A 145 20.43 4.25 -3.08
CA LEU A 145 19.88 3.76 -1.81
C LEU A 145 20.22 4.71 -0.64
N PRO A 146 21.49 5.10 -0.41
CA PRO A 146 21.81 6.11 0.61
C PRO A 146 21.09 7.43 0.40
N LEU A 147 20.99 7.91 -0.85
CA LEU A 147 20.26 9.15 -1.15
C LEU A 147 18.78 9.06 -0.76
N SER A 148 18.13 7.94 -1.06
CA SER A 148 16.72 7.75 -0.67
C SER A 148 16.52 7.72 0.84
N ILE A 149 17.43 7.06 1.58
CA ILE A 149 17.39 7.00 3.04
C ILE A 149 17.65 8.40 3.60
N GLY A 150 18.67 9.11 3.11
CA GLY A 150 18.98 10.48 3.51
C GLY A 150 17.80 11.43 3.30
N ALA A 151 17.14 11.39 2.14
CA ALA A 151 15.95 12.20 1.89
C ALA A 151 14.81 11.90 2.88
N GLY A 152 14.58 10.61 3.17
CA GLY A 152 13.58 10.19 4.16
C GLY A 152 13.96 10.47 5.62
N LEU A 153 15.24 10.69 5.94
CA LEU A 153 15.67 11.16 7.26
C LEU A 153 15.49 12.68 7.36
N VAL A 154 15.93 13.42 6.35
CA VAL A 154 15.91 14.89 6.30
C VAL A 154 14.49 15.45 6.37
N VAL A 155 13.52 14.81 5.71
CA VAL A 155 12.13 15.29 5.73
C VAL A 155 11.53 15.35 7.14
N GLY A 156 12.00 14.53 8.08
CA GLY A 156 11.51 14.53 9.46
C GLY A 156 11.83 15.81 10.25
N TYR A 157 12.71 16.67 9.75
CA TYR A 157 13.00 17.98 10.36
C TYR A 157 12.04 19.09 9.90
N PHE A 158 11.18 18.82 8.92
CA PHE A 158 10.27 19.81 8.34
C PHE A 158 8.83 19.41 8.63
N ASP A 159 8.07 20.31 9.27
CA ASP A 159 6.62 20.21 9.23
C ASP A 159 6.12 20.77 7.90
N VAL A 160 5.66 19.87 7.04
CA VAL A 160 5.14 20.20 5.70
C VAL A 160 3.62 20.28 5.67
N GLU A 161 2.94 20.27 6.83
CA GLU A 161 1.48 20.42 6.96
C GLU A 161 0.65 19.54 5.99
N ARG A 162 1.16 18.33 5.69
CA ARG A 162 0.60 17.38 4.70
C ARG A 162 0.53 17.90 3.25
N PHE A 163 1.13 19.05 2.93
CA PHE A 163 1.27 19.58 1.59
C PHE A 163 1.89 18.53 0.66
N LEU A 164 1.16 18.16 -0.39
CA LEU A 164 1.42 17.10 -1.36
C LEU A 164 1.80 15.74 -0.75
N SER A 165 1.53 15.53 0.55
CA SER A 165 2.10 14.44 1.33
C SER A 165 3.62 14.28 1.13
N LEU A 166 4.36 15.39 1.11
CA LEU A 166 5.82 15.37 0.95
C LEU A 166 6.51 14.56 2.05
N ASP A 167 5.98 14.60 3.27
CA ASP A 167 6.35 13.76 4.40
C ASP A 167 6.41 12.28 4.00
N ARG A 168 5.27 11.72 3.60
CA ARG A 168 5.13 10.32 3.20
C ARG A 168 5.94 10.03 1.95
N LEU A 169 5.95 10.95 1.00
CA LEU A 169 6.68 10.81 -0.25
C LEU A 169 8.17 10.55 0.00
N PHE A 170 8.81 11.29 0.89
CA PHE A 170 10.22 11.07 1.20
C PHE A 170 10.44 9.93 2.21
N VAL A 171 9.57 9.78 3.22
CA VAL A 171 9.68 8.68 4.19
C VAL A 171 9.57 7.31 3.53
N PHE A 172 8.69 7.14 2.53
CA PHE A 172 8.52 5.84 1.87
C PHE A 172 9.41 5.63 0.63
N LEU A 173 10.16 6.66 0.20
CA LEU A 173 11.04 6.59 -0.96
C LEU A 173 12.08 5.44 -0.88
N PRO A 174 12.71 5.16 0.29
CA PRO A 174 13.64 4.03 0.42
C PRO A 174 13.04 2.69 0.02
N PHE A 175 11.77 2.43 0.34
CA PHE A 175 11.10 1.17 0.02
C PHE A 175 10.81 1.06 -1.49
N PHE A 176 10.40 2.17 -2.11
CA PHE A 176 10.21 2.23 -3.57
C PHE A 176 11.55 1.97 -4.30
N VAL A 177 12.61 2.62 -3.84
CA VAL A 177 13.97 2.46 -4.39
C VAL A 177 14.49 1.04 -4.19
N LEU A 178 14.33 0.47 -3.00
CA LEU A 178 14.72 -0.90 -2.71
C LEU A 178 14.03 -1.89 -3.65
N GLY A 179 12.71 -1.75 -3.82
CA GLY A 179 11.93 -2.52 -4.79
C GLY A 179 12.49 -2.35 -6.20
N MET A 180 12.74 -1.12 -6.64
CA MET A 180 13.26 -0.83 -7.97
C MET A 180 14.63 -1.45 -8.22
N VAL A 181 15.55 -1.38 -7.26
CA VAL A 181 16.89 -1.98 -7.35
C VAL A 181 16.78 -3.49 -7.48
N MET A 182 15.95 -4.15 -6.66
CA MET A 182 15.75 -5.59 -6.72
C MET A 182 15.09 -6.02 -8.03
N GLY A 183 14.09 -5.27 -8.49
CA GLY A 183 13.38 -5.51 -9.75
C GLY A 183 14.29 -5.41 -10.96
N ARG A 184 15.19 -4.41 -11.02
CA ARG A 184 16.21 -4.27 -12.08
C ARG A 184 17.18 -5.45 -12.11
N LYS A 185 17.62 -5.91 -10.94
CA LYS A 185 18.54 -7.05 -10.78
C LYS A 185 17.82 -8.41 -10.87
N LYS A 186 16.49 -8.42 -11.10
CA LYS A 186 15.63 -9.62 -11.09
C LYS A 186 15.82 -10.50 -9.85
N LYS A 187 16.12 -9.88 -8.71
CA LYS A 187 16.26 -10.63 -7.46
C LYS A 187 14.90 -11.20 -7.03
N PRO A 188 14.87 -12.41 -6.45
CA PRO A 188 13.66 -12.90 -5.80
C PRO A 188 13.32 -12.00 -4.62
N ILE A 189 12.02 -11.85 -4.35
CA ILE A 189 11.52 -11.12 -3.17
C ILE A 189 11.08 -12.07 -2.05
N ARG A 190 11.05 -13.37 -2.34
CA ARG A 190 10.67 -14.44 -1.43
C ARG A 190 11.93 -15.20 -1.02
N PHE A 191 12.02 -15.45 0.28
CA PHE A 191 13.08 -16.25 0.90
C PHE A 191 12.42 -17.41 1.66
N PRO A 192 12.27 -18.60 1.05
CA PRO A 192 11.41 -19.67 1.58
C PRO A 192 11.75 -20.14 3.00
N TYR A 193 13.01 -20.06 3.40
CA TYR A 193 13.46 -20.42 4.76
C TYR A 193 12.90 -19.46 5.83
N MET A 194 12.56 -18.22 5.47
CA MET A 194 12.04 -17.22 6.40
C MET A 194 10.59 -17.48 6.83
N LYS A 195 9.86 -18.36 6.14
CA LYS A 195 8.44 -18.65 6.44
C LYS A 195 8.23 -19.21 7.85
N TRP A 196 9.23 -19.92 8.38
CA TRP A 196 9.21 -20.47 9.74
C TRP A 196 9.55 -19.45 10.81
N ILE A 197 10.29 -18.40 10.44
CA ILE A 197 10.68 -17.30 11.32
C ILE A 197 9.57 -16.24 11.39
N ALA A 198 8.78 -16.10 10.32
CA ALA A 198 7.74 -15.08 10.23
C ALA A 198 6.72 -15.10 11.38
N PRO A 199 6.14 -16.26 11.79
CA PRO A 199 5.23 -16.30 12.93
C PRO A 199 5.88 -15.86 14.25
N VAL A 200 7.15 -16.24 14.46
CA VAL A 200 7.88 -15.90 15.69
C VAL A 200 8.13 -14.40 15.77
N VAL A 201 8.59 -13.77 14.68
CA VAL A 201 8.86 -12.33 14.66
C VAL A 201 7.57 -11.52 14.70
N LEU A 202 6.55 -11.90 13.92
CA LEU A 202 5.26 -11.19 13.93
C LEU A 202 4.53 -11.36 15.26
N GLY A 203 4.55 -12.55 15.85
CA GLY A 203 4.01 -12.81 17.18
C GLY A 203 4.79 -12.09 18.28
N GLY A 204 6.12 -12.01 18.16
CA GLY A 204 6.97 -11.24 19.06
C GLY A 204 6.69 -9.74 18.99
N LEU A 205 6.54 -9.17 17.79
CA LEU A 205 6.13 -7.76 17.61
C LEU A 205 4.73 -7.51 18.16
N PHE A 206 3.79 -8.43 17.92
CA PHE A 206 2.45 -8.35 18.46
C PHE A 206 2.48 -8.31 20.00
N LEU A 207 3.21 -9.23 20.62
CA LEU A 207 3.37 -9.28 22.07
C LEU A 207 4.07 -8.04 22.60
N LEU A 208 5.12 -7.56 21.93
CA LEU A 208 5.82 -6.32 22.29
C LEU A 208 4.84 -5.15 22.38
N PHE A 209 4.03 -4.91 21.35
CA PHE A 209 3.06 -3.82 21.34
C PHE A 209 1.87 -4.06 22.30
N TYR A 210 1.61 -5.32 22.64
CA TYR A 210 0.55 -5.66 23.60
C TYR A 210 0.99 -5.32 25.03
N LEU A 211 2.27 -5.54 25.33
CA LEU A 211 2.86 -5.24 26.63
C LEU A 211 3.24 -3.76 26.76
N TYR A 212 3.73 -3.13 25.69
CA TYR A 212 4.25 -1.77 25.69
C TYR A 212 3.57 -0.90 24.63
N LYS A 213 2.89 0.16 25.07
CA LYS A 213 2.44 1.24 24.18
C LYS A 213 3.61 2.19 23.93
N ILE A 214 3.82 2.53 22.67
CA ILE A 214 4.91 3.40 22.20
C ILE A 214 4.26 4.64 21.60
N GLU A 215 4.43 5.77 22.26
CA GLU A 215 3.89 7.06 21.81
C GLU A 215 4.53 7.46 20.47
N GLY A 216 3.75 8.13 19.61
CA GLY A 216 4.20 8.58 18.28
C GLY A 216 4.40 7.46 17.23
N LEU A 217 4.30 6.18 17.61
CA LEU A 217 4.51 5.07 16.68
C LEU A 217 3.52 5.09 15.50
N ALA A 218 2.26 5.46 15.75
CA ALA A 218 1.26 5.57 14.68
C ALA A 218 1.67 6.61 13.62
N ASP A 219 2.14 7.78 14.03
CA ASP A 219 2.61 8.83 13.12
C ASP A 219 3.89 8.42 12.39
N LEU A 220 4.78 7.68 13.06
CA LEU A 220 5.99 7.15 12.45
C LEU A 220 5.65 6.23 11.28
N LEU A 221 4.74 5.29 11.51
CA LEU A 221 4.28 4.31 10.54
C LEU A 221 3.41 4.92 9.44
N TYR A 222 2.67 5.99 9.75
CA TYR A 222 1.89 6.74 8.77
C TYR A 222 2.77 7.69 7.92
N GLY A 223 4.03 7.90 8.31
CA GLY A 223 5.01 8.72 7.61
C GLY A 223 4.90 10.21 7.87
N THR A 224 4.17 10.62 8.92
CA THR A 224 3.94 12.02 9.33
C THR A 224 4.82 12.49 10.48
N PHE A 225 5.55 11.58 11.13
CA PHE A 225 6.29 11.90 12.35
C PHE A 225 7.44 12.90 12.11
N VAL A 226 7.31 14.07 12.73
CA VAL A 226 8.30 15.15 12.78
C VAL A 226 9.18 14.96 14.01
N TYR A 227 10.47 15.26 13.89
CA TYR A 227 11.43 15.07 14.98
C TYR A 227 11.41 16.23 15.96
N GLU A 228 11.33 15.91 17.23
CA GLU A 228 11.49 16.84 18.35
C GLU A 228 12.83 16.64 19.06
N SER A 229 13.45 15.47 18.88
CA SER A 229 14.70 15.07 19.53
C SER A 229 15.61 14.22 18.63
N ASN A 230 16.88 14.08 19.04
CA ASN A 230 17.81 13.17 18.37
C ASN A 230 17.38 11.69 18.48
N THR A 231 16.58 11.34 19.48
CA THR A 231 16.02 10.00 19.65
C THR A 231 15.07 9.66 18.50
N ASP A 232 14.34 10.64 17.98
CA ASP A 232 13.37 10.45 16.89
C ASP A 232 14.04 10.08 15.57
N LEU A 233 15.23 10.64 15.33
CA LEU A 233 16.08 10.24 14.20
C LEU A 233 16.50 8.76 14.32
N LEU A 234 16.90 8.31 15.52
CA LEU A 234 17.26 6.92 15.77
C LEU A 234 16.06 5.98 15.61
N ILE A 235 14.87 6.42 16.01
CA ILE A 235 13.61 5.70 15.79
C ILE A 235 13.35 5.57 14.28
N ARG A 236 13.54 6.63 13.48
CA ARG A 236 13.40 6.55 12.01
C ARG A 236 14.43 5.61 11.37
N LEU A 237 15.67 5.62 11.85
CA LEU A 237 16.69 4.68 11.37
C LEU A 237 16.30 3.23 11.67
N THR A 238 15.80 2.98 12.88
CA THR A 238 15.27 1.67 13.29
C THR A 238 14.11 1.25 12.38
N TYR A 239 13.20 2.18 12.04
CA TYR A 239 12.13 1.94 11.08
C TYR A 239 12.65 1.54 9.69
N TYR A 240 13.70 2.18 9.17
CA TYR A 240 14.29 1.80 7.87
C TYR A 240 15.00 0.44 7.87
N ILE A 241 15.33 -0.11 9.03
CA ILE A 241 15.93 -1.44 9.17
C ILE A 241 14.86 -2.51 9.47
N GLY A 242 13.96 -2.23 10.41
CA GLY A 242 12.93 -3.17 10.86
C GLY A 242 11.86 -3.42 9.81
N THR A 243 11.39 -2.37 9.13
CA THR A 243 10.32 -2.48 8.14
C THR A 243 10.65 -3.42 6.98
N PRO A 244 11.84 -3.36 6.34
CA PRO A 244 12.21 -4.32 5.32
C PRO A 244 12.23 -5.77 5.83
N ILE A 245 12.67 -6.01 7.07
CA ILE A 245 12.69 -7.35 7.67
C ILE A 245 11.26 -7.91 7.74
N VAL A 246 10.34 -7.16 8.35
CA VAL A 246 8.92 -7.55 8.48
C VAL A 246 8.27 -7.72 7.10
N MET A 247 8.56 -6.82 6.16
CA MET A 247 8.08 -6.89 4.79
C MET A 247 8.55 -8.17 4.06
N PHE A 248 9.82 -8.56 4.18
CA PHE A 248 10.31 -9.80 3.55
C PHE A 248 9.80 -11.06 4.26
N LEU A 249 9.57 -11.02 5.57
CA LEU A 249 8.88 -12.08 6.30
C LEU A 249 7.45 -12.25 5.78
N PHE A 250 6.72 -11.15 5.57
CA PHE A 250 5.41 -11.17 4.92
C PHE A 250 5.47 -11.84 3.53
N PHE A 251 6.39 -11.42 2.65
CA PHE A 251 6.54 -12.05 1.33
C PHE A 251 6.91 -13.56 1.41
N SER A 252 7.63 -13.97 2.45
CA SER A 252 8.02 -15.39 2.64
C SER A 252 6.82 -16.32 2.92
N VAL A 253 5.71 -15.81 3.46
CA VAL A 253 4.52 -16.61 3.80
C VAL A 253 3.45 -16.62 2.71
N ILE A 254 3.58 -15.80 1.67
CA ILE A 254 2.59 -15.73 0.59
C ILE A 254 2.54 -17.04 -0.23
N PRO A 255 1.36 -17.62 -0.50
CA PRO A 255 1.25 -18.81 -1.36
C PRO A 255 1.71 -18.54 -2.80
N GLU A 256 2.38 -19.53 -3.42
CA GLU A 256 2.85 -19.43 -4.81
C GLU A 256 1.75 -19.76 -5.83
N GLY A 257 0.87 -20.71 -5.48
CA GLY A 257 -0.26 -21.10 -6.32
C GLY A 257 -1.46 -20.14 -6.21
N PRO A 258 -2.43 -20.26 -7.13
CA PRO A 258 -3.69 -19.54 -7.01
C PRO A 258 -4.44 -19.97 -5.74
N ILE A 259 -4.99 -18.99 -5.03
CA ILE A 259 -5.85 -19.14 -3.85
C ILE A 259 -7.17 -18.40 -4.10
N VAL A 260 -8.14 -18.58 -3.21
CA VAL A 260 -9.47 -17.95 -3.31
C VAL A 260 -9.39 -16.41 -3.45
N PHE A 261 -8.38 -15.79 -2.83
CA PHE A 261 -8.18 -14.34 -2.86
C PHE A 261 -7.37 -13.82 -4.04
N THR A 262 -6.75 -14.67 -4.86
CA THR A 262 -5.95 -14.24 -6.03
C THR A 262 -6.68 -13.24 -6.93
N PRO A 263 -7.98 -13.43 -7.26
CA PRO A 263 -8.70 -12.47 -8.10
C PRO A 263 -8.76 -11.05 -7.54
N LEU A 264 -8.83 -10.89 -6.21
CA LEU A 264 -8.81 -9.56 -5.57
C LEU A 264 -7.52 -8.81 -5.87
N GLY A 265 -6.40 -9.53 -5.93
CA GLY A 265 -5.07 -8.99 -6.22
C GLY A 265 -4.95 -8.33 -7.60
N SER A 266 -5.73 -8.82 -8.57
CA SER A 266 -5.76 -8.25 -9.92
C SER A 266 -6.55 -6.93 -10.00
N ARG A 267 -7.39 -6.63 -9.00
CA ARG A 267 -8.34 -5.50 -8.98
C ARG A 267 -8.16 -4.59 -7.76
N THR A 268 -6.96 -4.55 -7.19
CA THR A 268 -6.70 -3.78 -5.97
C THR A 268 -6.91 -2.28 -6.13
N PHE A 269 -6.80 -1.75 -7.35
CA PHE A 269 -6.98 -0.32 -7.61
C PHE A 269 -8.42 0.13 -7.35
N ALA A 270 -9.39 -0.65 -7.83
CA ALA A 270 -10.81 -0.41 -7.59
C ALA A 270 -11.11 -0.46 -6.08
N ILE A 271 -10.67 -1.53 -5.40
CA ILE A 271 -10.84 -1.66 -3.95
C ILE A 271 -10.23 -0.46 -3.23
N TYR A 272 -9.00 -0.08 -3.57
CA TYR A 272 -8.29 1.06 -2.97
C TYR A 272 -9.04 2.39 -3.15
N LEU A 273 -9.63 2.65 -4.31
CA LEU A 273 -10.35 3.91 -4.54
C LEU A 273 -11.71 3.96 -3.83
N PHE A 274 -12.44 2.85 -3.82
CA PHE A 274 -13.84 2.83 -3.39
C PHE A 274 -14.06 2.41 -1.93
N HIS A 275 -13.16 1.65 -1.31
CA HIS A 275 -13.38 1.17 0.07
C HIS A 275 -13.62 2.34 1.05
N GLY A 276 -12.96 3.47 0.85
CA GLY A 276 -13.04 4.62 1.74
C GLY A 276 -14.43 5.20 1.92
N PHE A 277 -15.26 5.18 0.88
CA PHE A 277 -16.65 5.62 1.01
C PHE A 277 -17.39 4.79 2.06
N VAL A 278 -17.26 3.47 1.97
CA VAL A 278 -17.95 2.53 2.87
C VAL A 278 -17.33 2.54 4.27
N ILE A 279 -16.00 2.54 4.39
CA ILE A 279 -15.33 2.59 5.69
C ILE A 279 -15.69 3.88 6.42
N LYS A 280 -15.60 5.04 5.76
CA LYS A 280 -15.92 6.32 6.39
C LYS A 280 -17.38 6.42 6.76
N TRP A 281 -18.29 5.99 5.88
CA TRP A 281 -19.72 5.95 6.21
C TRP A 281 -19.98 5.13 7.48
N PHE A 282 -19.43 3.93 7.54
CA PHE A 282 -19.64 3.00 8.65
C PHE A 282 -19.09 3.54 9.97
N LEU A 283 -17.90 4.15 9.94
CA LEU A 283 -17.26 4.72 11.13
C LEU A 283 -18.03 5.92 11.72
N GLU A 284 -18.86 6.61 10.94
CA GLU A 284 -19.75 7.66 11.47
C GLU A 284 -21.03 7.10 12.11
N GLN A 285 -21.32 5.81 11.94
CA GLN A 285 -22.50 5.18 12.55
C GLN A 285 -22.19 4.72 13.97
N GLN A 286 -23.20 4.76 14.85
CA GLN A 286 -23.11 4.16 16.19
C GLN A 286 -22.78 2.66 16.13
N SER A 287 -23.19 1.96 15.06
CA SER A 287 -22.86 0.56 14.86
C SER A 287 -21.35 0.27 14.78
N SER A 288 -20.51 1.29 14.57
CA SER A 288 -19.05 1.12 14.56
C SER A 288 -18.48 0.71 15.91
N GLU A 289 -19.18 0.99 17.01
CA GLU A 289 -18.78 0.59 18.37
C GLU A 289 -18.66 -0.93 18.53
N VAL A 290 -19.28 -1.72 17.64
CA VAL A 290 -19.10 -3.19 17.60
C VAL A 290 -17.61 -3.56 17.50
N ILE A 291 -16.77 -2.71 16.90
CA ILE A 291 -15.32 -2.92 16.77
C ILE A 291 -14.62 -2.96 18.13
N ALA A 292 -15.07 -2.18 19.10
CA ALA A 292 -14.51 -2.15 20.45
C ALA A 292 -14.94 -3.36 21.30
N THR A 293 -15.89 -4.17 20.83
CA THR A 293 -16.43 -5.33 21.57
C THR A 293 -15.69 -6.63 21.24
N MET A 294 -16.04 -7.72 21.92
CA MET A 294 -15.55 -9.07 21.58
C MET A 294 -15.87 -9.52 20.14
N TRP A 295 -16.89 -8.92 19.52
CA TRP A 295 -17.28 -9.20 18.12
C TRP A 295 -16.49 -8.38 17.11
N GLY A 296 -15.63 -7.45 17.55
CA GLY A 296 -14.94 -6.52 16.68
C GLY A 296 -14.04 -7.20 15.65
N ILE A 297 -13.23 -8.19 16.05
CA ILE A 297 -12.33 -8.90 15.13
C ILE A 297 -13.09 -9.75 14.10
N PRO A 298 -14.05 -10.62 14.49
CA PRO A 298 -14.89 -11.30 13.52
C PRO A 298 -15.59 -10.34 12.55
N PHE A 299 -16.13 -9.24 13.06
CA PHE A 299 -16.79 -8.22 12.25
C PHE A 299 -15.83 -7.58 11.24
N ILE A 300 -14.65 -7.15 11.68
CA ILE A 300 -13.63 -6.55 10.80
C ILE A 300 -13.25 -7.51 9.67
N LEU A 301 -13.03 -8.79 9.97
CA LEU A 301 -12.67 -9.79 8.96
C LEU A 301 -13.79 -9.95 7.92
N ILE A 302 -15.03 -10.14 8.36
CA ILE A 302 -16.19 -10.31 7.48
C ILE A 302 -16.44 -9.05 6.65
N PHE A 303 -16.45 -7.89 7.28
CA PHE A 303 -16.71 -6.60 6.63
C PHE A 303 -15.61 -6.27 5.61
N THR A 304 -14.34 -6.50 5.95
CA THR A 304 -13.20 -6.31 5.05
C THR A 304 -13.31 -7.21 3.81
N LEU A 305 -13.65 -8.49 4.00
CA LEU A 305 -13.84 -9.43 2.90
C LEU A 305 -15.03 -9.03 2.03
N PHE A 306 -16.15 -8.64 2.65
CA PHE A 306 -17.35 -8.18 1.94
C PHE A 306 -17.04 -6.96 1.08
N VAL A 307 -16.53 -5.88 1.68
CA VAL A 307 -16.19 -4.62 0.98
C VAL A 307 -15.20 -4.87 -0.15
N SER A 308 -14.16 -5.66 0.11
CA SER A 308 -13.13 -5.95 -0.90
C SER A 308 -13.67 -6.80 -2.04
N THR A 309 -14.56 -7.76 -1.77
CA THR A 309 -15.17 -8.60 -2.81
C THR A 309 -16.15 -7.81 -3.67
N VAL A 310 -16.95 -6.92 -3.07
CA VAL A 310 -17.86 -6.03 -3.79
C VAL A 310 -17.09 -5.11 -4.73
N PHE A 311 -16.05 -4.43 -4.24
CA PHE A 311 -15.27 -3.51 -5.08
C PHE A 311 -14.28 -4.21 -6.02
N ALA A 312 -14.06 -5.50 -5.84
CA ALA A 312 -13.40 -6.34 -6.84
C ALA A 312 -14.34 -6.78 -7.97
N MET A 313 -15.64 -6.46 -7.97
CA MET A 313 -16.52 -6.84 -9.08
C MET A 313 -16.10 -6.14 -10.39
N PRO A 314 -16.24 -6.79 -11.56
CA PRO A 314 -15.81 -6.23 -12.84
C PRO A 314 -16.42 -4.87 -13.21
N PHE A 315 -17.58 -4.54 -12.64
CA PHE A 315 -18.24 -3.25 -12.79
C PHE A 315 -17.32 -2.09 -12.40
N PHE A 316 -16.71 -2.14 -11.20
CA PHE A 316 -15.83 -1.09 -10.71
C PHE A 316 -14.52 -0.99 -11.50
N SER A 317 -13.96 -2.14 -11.89
CA SER A 317 -12.82 -2.19 -12.81
C SER A 317 -13.08 -1.53 -14.16
N LYS A 318 -14.27 -1.77 -14.75
CA LYS A 318 -14.68 -1.16 -16.02
C LYS A 318 -14.89 0.35 -15.89
N LEU A 319 -15.52 0.79 -14.79
CA LEU A 319 -15.74 2.20 -14.49
C LEU A 319 -14.42 2.98 -14.44
N LEU A 320 -13.35 2.32 -13.99
CA LEU A 320 -12.05 2.95 -13.83
C LEU A 320 -11.20 2.99 -15.10
N ALA A 321 -11.55 2.31 -16.20
CA ALA A 321 -10.89 2.27 -17.54
C ALA A 321 -9.33 2.16 -17.60
N PHE A 322 -8.65 2.18 -16.45
CA PHE A 322 -7.23 2.34 -16.21
C PHE A 322 -6.72 1.28 -15.21
N ASP A 323 -7.48 0.21 -14.98
CA ASP A 323 -7.37 -0.81 -13.92
C ASP A 323 -6.10 -1.70 -13.96
N GLN A 324 -5.02 -1.26 -14.60
CA GLN A 324 -3.75 -2.00 -14.66
C GLN A 324 -2.56 -1.13 -14.28
N TRP A 325 -2.67 -0.43 -13.15
CA TRP A 325 -1.60 0.46 -12.66
C TRP A 325 -0.32 -0.30 -12.25
N LEU A 326 -0.48 -1.52 -11.78
CA LEU A 326 0.58 -2.54 -11.69
C LEU A 326 0.35 -3.53 -12.83
N PRO A 327 1.27 -3.65 -13.81
CA PRO A 327 1.05 -4.54 -14.93
C PRO A 327 0.85 -5.97 -14.42
N SER A 328 -0.21 -6.65 -14.88
CA SER A 328 -0.28 -8.09 -14.75
C SER A 328 0.95 -8.67 -15.44
N PRO A 329 1.61 -9.68 -14.86
CA PRO A 329 2.83 -10.23 -15.46
C PRO A 329 2.61 -10.83 -16.85
N ASP A 330 1.37 -11.00 -17.32
CA ASP A 330 1.01 -11.42 -18.68
C ASP A 330 1.52 -10.46 -19.76
N LYS A 331 1.57 -9.16 -19.46
CA LYS A 331 2.19 -8.17 -20.36
C LYS A 331 3.72 -8.21 -20.34
N LEU A 332 4.33 -9.00 -19.44
CA LEU A 332 5.79 -9.18 -19.37
C LEU A 332 6.31 -10.25 -20.34
N THR A 333 5.46 -11.15 -20.82
CA THR A 333 5.85 -12.19 -21.80
C THR A 333 5.58 -11.77 -23.24
N SER A 334 4.59 -10.90 -23.49
CA SER A 334 4.26 -10.42 -24.84
C SER A 334 5.22 -9.35 -25.37
N ALA A 335 6.03 -8.70 -24.51
CA ALA A 335 7.09 -7.78 -24.94
C ALA A 335 8.37 -8.51 -25.42
N ARG A 336 8.29 -9.82 -25.63
CA ARG A 336 9.37 -10.70 -26.13
C ARG A 336 9.00 -11.45 -27.41
N ARG A 337 8.14 -10.88 -28.25
CA ARG A 337 8.00 -11.30 -29.64
C ARG A 337 8.10 -10.10 -30.55
#